data_AF-A0A920W9K1-F1
#
_entry.id   AF-A0A920W9K1-F1
#
_cell.length_a   1.000
_cell.length_b   1.000
_cell.length_c   1.000
_cell.angle_alpha   90.00
_cell.angle_beta   90.00
_cell.angle_gamma   90.00
#
_symmetry.space_group_name_H-M   'P 1'
#
loop_
_entity.id
_entity.type
_entity.pdbx_description
1 polymer ?
#
loop_
_entity_poly.entity_id
_entity_poly.type
_entity_poly.pdbx_seq_one_letter_code
_entity_poly.pdbx_strand_id
1 'polypeptide(L)'
;MPKESIRMSKQVRPSELEVVSLDDSQERRFRKLEEEAVMIDLHEHPMVKPEDPNLFLEYLGGGDYKWGYEAIRHGGFTAVGTANFYRGDVTR
;
A
#
# COMPACT_ATOMS: atom_id res chain seq x y z
N MET A 1 2.47 15.55 -27.16
CA MET A 1 2.45 14.11 -27.45
C MET A 1 1.56 13.45 -26.40
N PRO A 2 0.71 12.47 -26.73
CA PRO A 2 -0.01 11.72 -25.71
C PRO A 2 1.05 11.06 -24.82
N LYS A 3 1.02 11.30 -23.50
CA LYS A 3 1.88 10.54 -22.59
C LYS A 3 1.52 9.06 -22.76
N GLU A 4 2.47 8.23 -23.17
CA GLU A 4 2.29 6.79 -23.08
C GLU A 4 1.91 6.46 -21.64
N SER A 5 0.87 5.65 -21.45
CA SER A 5 0.45 5.25 -20.11
C SER A 5 1.58 4.42 -19.49
N ILE A 6 2.17 4.90 -18.38
CA ILE A 6 3.20 4.16 -17.64
C ILE A 6 2.64 2.78 -17.29
N ARG A 7 3.36 1.73 -17.71
CA ARG A 7 2.97 0.35 -17.45
C ARG A 7 3.28 -0.01 -16.00
N MET A 8 2.29 -0.57 -15.31
CA MET A 8 2.38 -0.87 -13.88
C MET A 8 2.80 -2.31 -13.65
N SER A 9 3.61 -2.54 -12.61
CA SER A 9 3.98 -3.89 -12.18
C SER A 9 2.76 -4.71 -11.77
N LYS A 10 2.87 -6.04 -11.90
CA LYS A 10 1.84 -6.95 -11.41
C LYS A 10 1.80 -6.85 -9.89
N GLN A 11 0.61 -6.68 -9.32
CA GLN A 11 0.43 -6.85 -7.88
C GLN A 11 0.63 -8.32 -7.54
N VAL A 12 1.69 -8.62 -6.79
CA VAL A 12 2.02 -9.96 -6.35
C VAL A 12 1.58 -10.09 -4.90
N ARG A 13 0.74 -11.09 -4.61
CA ARG A 13 0.56 -11.59 -3.25
C ARG A 13 1.53 -12.77 -3.09
N PRO A 14 2.52 -12.68 -2.20
CA PRO A 14 3.37 -13.83 -1.90
C PRO A 14 2.50 -15.03 -1.53
N SER A 15 2.82 -16.21 -2.04
CA SER A 15 2.15 -17.46 -1.64
C SER A 15 2.46 -17.83 -0.20
N GLU A 16 3.61 -17.37 0.30
CA GLU A 16 4.05 -17.49 1.68
C GLU A 16 4.31 -16.08 2.21
N LEU A 17 3.54 -15.69 3.22
CA LEU A 17 3.86 -14.52 4.03
C LEU A 17 4.77 -14.99 5.16
N GLU A 18 5.74 -14.16 5.53
CA GLU A 18 6.45 -14.36 6.80
C GLU A 18 5.46 -14.04 7.92
N VAL A 19 4.89 -15.09 8.51
CA VAL A 19 3.91 -14.97 9.60
C VAL A 19 4.61 -15.20 10.93
N VAL A 20 4.27 -14.36 11.90
CA VAL A 20 4.59 -14.63 13.30
C VAL A 20 3.67 -15.74 13.78
N SER A 21 4.21 -16.91 14.07
CA SER A 21 3.43 -18.04 14.59
C SER A 21 2.83 -17.68 15.95
N LEU A 22 1.51 -17.73 16.05
CA LEU A 22 0.75 -17.56 17.28
C LEU A 22 0.20 -18.91 17.74
N ASP A 23 0.23 -19.18 19.04
CA ASP A 23 -0.55 -20.25 19.62
C ASP A 23 -2.05 -19.92 19.64
N ASP A 24 -2.89 -20.92 19.91
CA ASP A 24 -4.36 -20.76 19.91
C ASP A 24 -4.86 -19.65 20.85
N SER A 25 -4.18 -19.42 21.98
CA SER A 25 -4.55 -18.38 22.94
C SER A 25 -4.19 -16.99 22.42
N GLN A 26 -2.99 -16.86 21.85
CA GLN A 26 -2.51 -15.65 21.22
C GLN A 26 -3.36 -15.26 20.01
N GLU A 27 -3.72 -16.22 19.16
CA GLU A 27 -4.58 -16.01 17.99
C GLU A 27 -5.97 -15.51 18.40
N ARG A 28 -6.60 -16.15 19.39
CA ARG A 28 -7.91 -15.69 19.93
C ARG A 28 -7.82 -14.27 20.48
N ARG A 29 -6.74 -13.95 21.19
CA ARG A 29 -6.53 -12.61 21.74
C ARG A 29 -6.31 -11.58 20.63
N PHE A 30 -5.53 -11.91 19.61
CA PHE A 30 -5.27 -11.04 18.47
C PHE A 30 -6.56 -10.71 17.72
N ARG A 31 -7.36 -11.72 17.34
CA ARG A 31 -8.64 -11.50 16.64
C ARG A 31 -9.60 -10.63 17.44
N LYS A 32 -9.71 -10.86 18.74
CA LYS A 32 -10.53 -10.01 19.61
C LYS A 32 -10.07 -8.54 19.59
N LEU A 33 -8.76 -8.31 19.64
CA LEU A 33 -8.20 -6.96 19.56
C LEU A 33 -8.46 -6.32 18.19
N GLU A 34 -8.32 -7.07 17.10
CA GLU A 34 -8.60 -6.61 15.74
C GLU A 34 -10.08 -6.22 15.57
N GLU A 35 -11.00 -7.00 16.14
CA GLU A 35 -12.44 -6.72 16.11
C GLU A 35 -12.85 -5.49 16.95
N GLU A 36 -12.17 -5.27 18.09
CA GLU A 36 -12.52 -4.19 19.03
C GLU A 36 -11.78 -2.86 18.76
N ALA A 37 -10.65 -2.90 18.05
CA ALA A 37 -9.81 -1.73 17.82
C ALA A 37 -10.17 -0.97 16.53
N VAL A 38 -10.03 0.36 16.57
CA VAL A 38 -9.94 1.18 15.36
C VAL A 38 -8.46 1.26 14.97
N MET A 39 -8.07 0.51 13.94
CA MET A 39 -6.69 0.46 13.49
C MET A 39 -6.47 1.48 12.36
N ILE A 40 -5.64 2.48 12.63
CA ILE A 40 -5.29 3.53 11.68
C ILE A 40 -3.81 3.43 11.36
N ASP A 41 -3.49 3.17 10.10
CA ASP A 41 -2.13 3.37 9.60
C ASP A 41 -1.97 4.84 9.20
N LEU A 42 -0.97 5.51 9.75
CA LEU A 42 -0.73 6.94 9.47
C LEU A 42 0.25 7.17 8.33
N HIS A 43 0.96 6.15 7.85
CA HIS A 43 2.01 6.31 6.85
C HIS A 43 2.19 5.03 6.00
N GLU A 44 1.42 4.93 4.93
CA GLU A 44 1.55 3.84 3.95
C GLU A 44 1.82 4.41 2.55
N HIS A 45 2.50 3.62 1.71
CA HIS A 45 2.71 3.90 0.29
C HIS A 45 1.95 2.90 -0.57
N PRO A 46 0.60 2.88 -0.56
CA PRO A 46 -0.16 1.82 -1.20
C PRO A 46 -0.32 2.10 -2.69
N MET A 47 0.79 2.32 -3.39
CA MET A 47 0.84 2.50 -4.84
C MET A 47 1.46 1.28 -5.50
N VAL A 48 0.85 0.84 -6.60
CA VAL A 48 1.54 -0.05 -7.54
C VAL A 48 2.69 0.76 -8.15
N LYS A 49 3.89 0.18 -8.22
CA LYS A 49 5.05 0.83 -8.83
C LYS A 49 5.10 0.54 -10.34
N PRO A 50 5.70 1.42 -11.15
CA PRO A 50 5.96 1.13 -12.56
C PRO A 50 6.73 -0.17 -12.76
N GLU A 51 6.51 -0.83 -13.90
CA GLU A 51 7.30 -2.01 -14.30
C GLU A 51 8.74 -1.63 -14.63
N ASP A 52 8.96 -0.48 -15.27
CA ASP A 52 10.28 0.14 -15.42
C ASP A 52 10.57 1.10 -14.25
N PRO A 53 11.53 0.78 -13.35
CA PRO A 53 11.87 1.63 -12.22
C PRO A 53 12.33 3.04 -12.60
N ASN A 54 12.86 3.24 -13.82
CA ASN A 54 13.30 4.54 -14.29
C ASN A 54 12.16 5.55 -14.45
N LEU A 55 10.91 5.06 -14.58
CA LEU A 55 9.72 5.89 -14.70
C LEU A 55 9.13 6.31 -13.34
N PHE A 56 9.74 5.92 -12.21
CA PHE A 56 9.18 6.16 -10.88
C PHE A 56 9.00 7.64 -10.55
N LEU A 57 9.99 8.50 -10.86
CA LEU A 57 9.88 9.93 -10.61
C LEU A 57 8.81 10.59 -11.50
N GLU A 58 8.69 10.18 -12.76
CA GLU A 58 7.62 10.68 -13.64
C GLU A 58 6.24 10.27 -13.10
N TYR A 59 6.10 9.00 -12.70
CA TYR A 59 4.89 8.48 -12.09
C TYR A 59 4.51 9.26 -10.82
N LEU A 60 5.49 9.52 -9.94
CA LEU A 60 5.29 10.33 -8.74
C LEU A 60 4.82 11.75 -9.07
N GLY A 61 5.47 12.41 -10.04
CA GLY A 61 5.12 13.76 -10.48
C GLY A 61 3.75 13.88 -11.15
N GLY A 62 3.18 12.77 -11.66
CA GLY A 62 1.83 12.76 -12.22
C GLY A 62 0.73 12.95 -11.18
N GLY A 63 0.96 12.53 -9.93
CA GLY A 63 -0.01 12.66 -8.83
C GLY A 63 -1.31 11.87 -9.02
N ASP A 64 -1.35 10.95 -9.99
CA ASP A 64 -2.44 10.03 -10.25
C ASP A 64 -1.91 8.60 -10.15
N TYR A 65 -2.19 7.96 -9.00
CA TYR A 65 -1.58 6.69 -8.63
C TYR A 65 -2.56 5.54 -8.83
N LYS A 66 -2.04 4.42 -9.33
CA LYS A 66 -2.72 3.14 -9.24
C LYS A 66 -2.56 2.59 -7.83
N TRP A 67 -3.67 2.52 -7.10
CA TRP A 67 -3.68 2.10 -5.70
C TRP A 67 -3.60 0.57 -5.55
N GLY A 68 -2.83 0.11 -4.56
CA GLY A 68 -2.69 -1.28 -4.15
C GLY A 68 -3.80 -1.72 -3.19
N TYR A 69 -5.07 -1.59 -3.59
CA TYR A 69 -6.23 -1.86 -2.71
C TYR A 69 -6.22 -3.26 -2.10
N GLU A 70 -5.71 -4.27 -2.80
CA GLU A 70 -5.64 -5.64 -2.29
C GLU A 70 -4.68 -5.78 -1.11
N ALA A 71 -3.58 -5.02 -1.10
CA ALA A 71 -2.64 -4.99 0.02
C ALA A 71 -3.27 -4.29 1.23
N ILE A 72 -3.88 -3.11 1.01
CA ILE A 72 -4.58 -2.36 2.07
C ILE A 72 -5.67 -3.22 2.72
N ARG A 73 -6.52 -3.86 1.91
CA ARG A 73 -7.62 -4.70 2.40
C ARG A 73 -7.13 -5.85 3.26
N HIS A 74 -5.96 -6.40 2.95
CA HIS A 74 -5.42 -7.53 3.71
C HIS A 74 -4.82 -7.12 5.06
N GLY A 75 -4.44 -5.85 5.24
CA GLY A 75 -3.83 -5.37 6.47
C GLY A 75 -4.78 -5.15 7.65
N GLY A 76 -6.11 -5.29 7.45
CA GLY A 76 -7.09 -5.16 8.54
C GLY A 76 -7.33 -3.72 9.02
N PHE A 77 -6.79 -2.71 8.34
CA PHE A 77 -6.91 -1.32 8.75
C PHE A 77 -8.32 -0.76 8.57
N THR A 78 -8.79 0.04 9.52
CA THR A 78 -10.02 0.84 9.40
C THR A 78 -9.80 2.03 8.46
N ALA A 79 -8.63 2.65 8.54
CA ALA A 79 -8.24 3.77 7.69
C ALA A 79 -6.72 3.77 7.45
N VAL A 80 -6.31 4.29 6.29
CA VAL A 80 -4.91 4.41 5.92
C VAL A 80 -4.62 5.82 5.43
N GLY A 81 -3.65 6.48 6.08
CA GLY A 81 -3.06 7.73 5.64
C GLY A 81 -2.03 7.48 4.55
N THR A 82 -2.30 7.98 3.34
CA THR A 82 -1.40 7.79 2.21
C THR A 82 -0.25 8.80 2.27
N ALA A 83 0.99 8.33 2.31
CA ALA A 83 2.17 9.17 2.36
C ALA A 83 2.76 9.42 0.97
N ASN A 84 1.98 9.94 0.04
CA ASN A 84 2.49 10.19 -1.32
C ASN A 84 3.16 11.56 -1.40
N PHE A 85 4.49 11.56 -1.29
CA PHE A 85 5.38 12.72 -1.13
C PHE A 85 5.26 13.86 -2.19
N TYR A 86 4.59 13.70 -3.33
CA TYR A 86 4.89 14.53 -4.50
C TYR A 86 3.90 15.64 -4.90
N ARG A 87 2.76 15.81 -4.21
CA ARG A 87 1.87 16.96 -4.49
C ARG A 87 2.25 18.25 -3.74
N GLY A 88 3.23 18.21 -2.82
CA GLY A 88 3.65 19.35 -2.00
C GLY A 88 5.05 19.92 -2.29
N ASP A 89 5.99 19.11 -2.80
CA ASP A 89 7.41 19.48 -2.90
C ASP A 89 7.88 19.83 -4.33
N VAL A 90 6.98 19.86 -5.31
CA VAL A 90 7.29 20.32 -6.67
C VAL A 90 6.65 21.68 -6.91
N THR A 91 7.25 22.73 -6.33
CA THR A 91 7.11 24.07 -6.92
C THR A 91 7.79 24.05 -8.27
N ARG A 92 7.00 24.27 -9.31
CA ARG A 92 7.44 24.40 -10.70
C ARG A 92 8.41 25.56 -10.89
#